data_AF-A0A2M7ZRQ3-F1
#
_entry.id   AF-A0A2M7ZRQ3-F1
#
_cell.length_a   1.000
_cell.length_b   1.000
_cell.length_c   1.000
_cell.angle_alpha   90.00
_cell.angle_beta   90.00
_cell.angle_gamma   90.00
#
_symmetry.space_group_name_H-M   'P 1'
#
loop_
_entity.id
_entity.type
_entity.pdbx_description
1 polymer ?
#
loop_
_entity_poly.entity_id
_entity_poly.type
_entity_poly.pdbx_seq_one_letter_code
_entity_poly.pdbx_strand_id
1 'polypeptide(L)'
;LNSIVDEMRQLSNRGFKEVTLLGQNVNSYLDDENDFADLLAACASVDRSIRIRFTTSHPQDLSDKLLYTISEHQNICNYIHLPVQSGSNRILELMNRTYTIEHYLNLIERARKIIPGVSFSTDIIAGFPSESLEDHLMTIDIIRKVRYDGAYMFKYSPREGTKAYKMDDDVAEETKAKRLQEIIDLQRQISFEINQEQIGTEEIVLIEGFSRKSDQFYSGRTDSNKIVIVPASESIKIGDYIKVKINKASSATLFASFEGIIDVQKDALPLTA
;
A
#
# COMPACT_ATOMS: atom_id res chain seq x y z
N LEU A 1 -19.03 3.87 -14.58
CA LEU A 1 -19.03 4.85 -13.47
C LEU A 1 -20.24 4.66 -12.57
N ASN A 2 -21.46 4.94 -13.07
CA ASN A 2 -22.69 4.97 -12.26
C ASN A 2 -22.93 3.69 -11.45
N SER A 3 -22.74 2.50 -12.05
CA SER A 3 -22.94 1.23 -11.34
C SER A 3 -22.06 1.09 -10.09
N ILE A 4 -20.81 1.54 -10.13
CA ILE A 4 -19.88 1.43 -8.99
C ILE A 4 -20.22 2.48 -7.93
N VAL A 5 -20.60 3.69 -8.36
CA VAL A 5 -21.06 4.75 -7.45
C VAL A 5 -22.35 4.35 -6.73
N ASP A 6 -23.26 3.67 -7.41
CA ASP A 6 -24.48 3.13 -6.79
C ASP A 6 -24.18 2.01 -5.79
N GLU A 7 -23.22 1.14 -6.09
CA GLU A 7 -22.75 0.13 -5.13
C GLU A 7 -22.13 0.80 -3.90
N MET A 8 -21.34 1.86 -4.08
CA MET A 8 -20.78 2.66 -2.98
C MET A 8 -21.88 3.23 -2.07
N ARG A 9 -22.97 3.76 -2.65
CA ARG A 9 -24.15 4.23 -1.89
C ARG A 9 -24.80 3.10 -1.10
N GLN A 10 -24.94 1.92 -1.70
CA GLN A 10 -25.52 0.76 -1.02
C GLN A 10 -24.64 0.30 0.16
N LEU A 11 -23.33 0.30 0.00
CA LEU A 11 -22.38 -0.04 1.07
C LEU A 11 -22.44 1.01 2.19
N SER A 12 -22.48 2.30 1.87
CA SER A 12 -22.68 3.36 2.86
C SER A 12 -23.98 3.19 3.64
N ASN A 13 -25.11 2.97 2.97
CA ASN A 13 -26.41 2.75 3.62
C ASN A 13 -26.44 1.51 4.53
N ARG A 14 -25.57 0.53 4.27
CA ARG A 14 -25.41 -0.68 5.10
C ARG A 14 -24.44 -0.48 6.27
N GLY A 15 -23.82 0.69 6.40
CA GLY A 15 -22.92 1.05 7.49
C GLY A 15 -21.48 0.54 7.32
N PHE A 16 -21.06 0.20 6.09
CA PHE A 16 -19.65 -0.12 5.83
C PHE A 16 -18.78 1.11 6.09
N LYS A 17 -17.61 0.88 6.67
CA LYS A 17 -16.66 1.93 7.06
C LYS A 17 -15.51 2.07 6.09
N GLU A 18 -15.16 1.00 5.40
CA GLU A 18 -14.09 1.02 4.41
C GLU A 18 -14.51 0.22 3.17
N VAL A 19 -14.16 0.74 2.00
CA VAL A 19 -14.39 0.12 0.70
C VAL A 19 -13.07 0.07 -0.05
N THR A 20 -12.73 -1.10 -0.59
CA THR A 20 -11.55 -1.27 -1.44
C THR A 20 -11.96 -1.49 -2.88
N LEU A 21 -11.53 -0.61 -3.78
CA LEU A 21 -11.67 -0.77 -5.23
C LEU A 21 -10.59 -1.75 -5.73
N LEU A 22 -11.02 -2.82 -6.39
CA LEU A 22 -10.14 -3.91 -6.84
C LEU A 22 -10.26 -4.11 -8.36
N GLY A 23 -9.14 -4.48 -8.97
CA GLY A 23 -9.03 -4.81 -10.39
C GLY A 23 -7.66 -5.42 -10.71
N GLN A 24 -7.49 -5.94 -11.93
CA GLN A 24 -6.18 -6.44 -12.38
C GLN A 24 -5.15 -5.31 -12.57
N ASN A 25 -5.62 -4.14 -13.04
CA ASN A 25 -4.91 -2.87 -12.99
C ASN A 25 -5.99 -1.81 -12.86
N VAL A 26 -6.18 -1.25 -11.67
CA VAL A 26 -7.28 -0.30 -11.47
C VAL A 26 -7.06 0.99 -12.28
N ASN A 27 -5.81 1.34 -12.55
CA ASN A 27 -5.46 2.51 -13.35
C ASN A 27 -5.87 2.40 -14.83
N SER A 28 -6.14 1.19 -15.34
CA SER A 28 -6.65 1.00 -16.71
C SER A 28 -8.17 1.18 -16.83
N TYR A 29 -8.85 1.55 -15.74
CA TYR A 29 -10.28 1.84 -15.77
C TYR A 29 -10.58 3.01 -16.72
N LEU A 30 -11.54 2.80 -17.63
CA LEU A 30 -12.08 3.81 -18.51
C LEU A 30 -13.57 3.54 -18.76
N ASP A 31 -14.41 4.52 -18.52
CA ASP A 31 -15.85 4.51 -18.83
C ASP A 31 -16.22 5.80 -19.57
N ASP A 32 -16.31 5.69 -20.89
CA ASP A 32 -16.36 6.80 -21.84
C ASP A 32 -15.18 7.78 -21.62
N GLU A 33 -15.44 8.97 -21.09
CA GLU A 33 -14.44 10.00 -20.82
C GLU A 33 -13.90 9.94 -19.37
N ASN A 34 -14.44 9.04 -18.53
CA ASN A 34 -14.09 8.97 -17.11
C ASN A 34 -12.99 7.93 -16.87
N ASP A 35 -11.87 8.38 -16.32
CA ASP A 35 -10.75 7.51 -15.92
C ASP A 35 -10.87 7.05 -14.46
N PHE A 36 -9.86 6.33 -13.99
CA PHE A 36 -9.84 5.84 -12.61
C PHE A 36 -9.87 6.97 -11.57
N ALA A 37 -9.25 8.12 -11.85
CA ALA A 37 -9.25 9.25 -10.93
C ALA A 37 -10.68 9.82 -10.81
N ASP A 38 -11.43 9.91 -11.91
CA ASP A 38 -12.84 10.33 -11.89
C ASP A 38 -13.72 9.37 -11.09
N LEU A 39 -13.53 8.06 -11.29
CA LEU A 39 -14.22 7.03 -10.51
C LEU A 39 -13.91 7.17 -9.01
N LEU A 40 -12.63 7.34 -8.68
CA LEU A 40 -12.17 7.42 -7.29
C LEU A 40 -12.73 8.68 -6.61
N ALA A 41 -12.69 9.83 -7.28
CA ALA A 41 -13.28 11.08 -6.80
C ALA A 41 -14.81 10.99 -6.62
N ALA A 42 -15.50 10.33 -7.55
CA ALA A 42 -16.94 10.11 -7.49
C ALA A 42 -17.32 9.22 -6.30
N CYS A 43 -16.58 8.13 -6.07
CA CYS A 43 -16.76 7.27 -4.90
C CYS A 43 -16.49 8.01 -3.60
N ALA A 44 -15.41 8.79 -3.53
CA ALA A 44 -15.03 9.59 -2.35
C ALA A 44 -16.10 10.64 -1.99
N SER A 45 -16.82 11.14 -2.99
CA SER A 45 -17.87 12.14 -2.81
C SER A 45 -19.22 11.54 -2.35
N VAL A 46 -19.41 10.22 -2.44
CA VAL A 46 -20.65 9.55 -2.01
C VAL A 46 -20.85 9.69 -0.50
N ASP A 47 -19.81 9.38 0.27
CA ASP A 47 -19.84 9.42 1.72
C ASP A 47 -18.43 9.70 2.25
N ARG A 48 -18.24 10.92 2.78
CA ARG A 48 -16.96 11.38 3.33
C ARG A 48 -16.58 10.70 4.64
N SER A 49 -17.47 9.87 5.20
CA SER A 49 -17.20 9.12 6.43
C SER A 49 -16.59 7.74 6.19
N ILE A 50 -16.49 7.31 4.93
CA ILE A 50 -16.02 5.98 4.54
C ILE A 50 -14.64 6.06 3.93
N ARG A 51 -13.70 5.27 4.44
CA ARG A 51 -12.37 5.12 3.83
C ARG A 51 -12.48 4.42 2.48
N ILE A 52 -11.75 4.93 1.51
CA ILE A 52 -11.60 4.32 0.20
C ILE A 52 -10.15 3.93 0.02
N ARG A 53 -9.95 2.65 -0.28
CA ARG A 53 -8.68 2.11 -0.72
C ARG A 53 -8.80 1.66 -2.17
N PHE A 54 -7.65 1.49 -2.79
CA PHE A 54 -7.53 0.67 -3.96
C PHE A 54 -6.26 -0.15 -3.85
N THR A 55 -6.19 -1.24 -4.59
CA THR A 55 -4.98 -2.05 -4.70
C THR A 55 -4.78 -2.39 -6.16
N THR A 56 -3.50 -2.44 -6.55
CA THR A 56 -3.01 -2.72 -7.90
C THR A 56 -2.89 -1.49 -8.80
N SER A 57 -1.78 -0.77 -8.66
CA SER A 57 -1.35 0.23 -9.64
C SER A 57 -0.21 -0.27 -10.51
N HIS A 58 -0.19 0.21 -11.75
CA HIS A 58 0.95 0.02 -12.64
C HIS A 58 1.76 1.32 -12.72
N PRO A 59 3.11 1.28 -12.62
CA PRO A 59 3.94 2.50 -12.67
C PRO A 59 3.71 3.38 -13.90
N GLN A 60 3.33 2.79 -15.03
CA GLN A 60 3.04 3.54 -16.26
C GLN A 60 1.77 4.40 -16.17
N ASP A 61 0.80 3.98 -15.35
CA ASP A 61 -0.57 4.48 -15.39
C ASP A 61 -0.92 5.35 -14.16
N LEU A 62 0.08 5.65 -13.31
CA LEU A 62 -0.08 6.55 -12.16
C LEU A 62 0.03 8.01 -12.63
N SER A 63 -1.10 8.59 -13.01
CA SER A 63 -1.20 9.96 -13.51
C SER A 63 -1.16 11.02 -12.41
N ASP A 64 -0.75 12.24 -12.75
CA ASP A 64 -0.80 13.37 -11.82
C ASP A 64 -2.23 13.64 -11.35
N LYS A 65 -3.23 13.49 -12.24
CA LYS A 65 -4.65 13.61 -11.90
C LYS A 65 -5.03 12.70 -10.74
N LEU A 66 -4.61 11.43 -10.78
CA LEU A 66 -4.87 10.49 -9.68
C LEU A 66 -4.15 10.90 -8.39
N LEU A 67 -2.90 11.36 -8.46
CA LEU A 67 -2.16 11.83 -7.28
C LEU A 67 -2.85 13.02 -6.61
N TYR A 68 -3.31 13.99 -7.41
CA TYR A 68 -4.08 15.13 -6.90
C TYR A 68 -5.43 14.68 -6.33
N THR A 69 -6.14 13.76 -6.98
CA THR A 69 -7.39 13.20 -6.43
C THR A 69 -7.17 12.56 -5.05
N ILE A 70 -6.10 11.78 -4.86
CA ILE A 70 -5.78 11.21 -3.55
C ILE A 70 -5.53 12.33 -2.54
N SER A 71 -4.73 13.34 -2.89
CA SER A 71 -4.41 14.46 -1.99
C SER A 71 -5.60 15.35 -1.63
N GLU A 72 -6.58 15.50 -2.52
CA GLU A 72 -7.70 16.43 -2.34
C GLU A 72 -8.86 15.83 -1.53
N HIS A 73 -8.90 14.50 -1.38
CA HIS A 73 -9.98 13.80 -0.70
C HIS A 73 -9.50 13.12 0.59
N GLN A 74 -9.91 13.67 1.73
CA GLN A 74 -9.58 13.16 3.07
C GLN A 74 -10.19 11.79 3.41
N ASN A 75 -10.90 11.13 2.51
CA ASN A 75 -11.36 9.76 2.76
C ASN A 75 -10.73 8.75 1.80
N ILE A 76 -9.79 9.18 0.95
CA ILE A 76 -8.96 8.28 0.15
C ILE A 76 -7.67 8.02 0.90
N CYS A 77 -7.35 6.75 1.14
CA CYS A 77 -6.17 6.39 1.90
C CYS A 77 -4.84 6.80 1.22
N ASN A 78 -3.92 7.34 2.01
CA ASN A 78 -2.55 7.73 1.61
C ASN A 78 -1.62 6.51 1.45
N TYR A 79 -2.06 5.49 0.72
CA TYR A 79 -1.33 4.25 0.50
C TYR A 79 -1.39 3.85 -0.96
N ILE A 80 -0.23 3.76 -1.61
CA ILE A 80 -0.13 3.36 -3.02
C ILE A 80 0.71 2.08 -3.11
N HIS A 81 0.08 1.01 -3.60
CA HIS A 81 0.78 -0.21 -3.98
C HIS A 81 1.31 -0.08 -5.40
N LEU A 82 2.61 0.09 -5.54
CA LEU A 82 3.31 0.38 -6.80
C LEU A 82 4.43 -0.64 -7.02
N PRO A 83 4.18 -1.75 -7.74
CA PRO A 83 5.16 -2.81 -7.90
C PRO A 83 6.32 -2.41 -8.82
N VAL A 84 7.54 -2.38 -8.27
CA VAL A 84 8.76 -2.20 -9.07
C VAL A 84 9.24 -3.51 -9.69
N GLN A 85 9.07 -4.63 -9.01
CA GLN A 85 9.51 -5.99 -9.35
C GLN A 85 11.03 -6.21 -9.31
N SER A 86 11.83 -5.32 -9.92
CA SER A 86 13.30 -5.38 -9.92
C SER A 86 13.88 -3.96 -9.96
N GLY A 87 15.09 -3.77 -9.41
CA GLY A 87 15.85 -2.53 -9.52
C GLY A 87 16.69 -2.41 -10.79
N SER A 88 16.67 -3.38 -11.70
CA SER A 88 17.47 -3.36 -12.94
C SER A 88 16.60 -3.15 -14.17
N ASN A 89 16.89 -2.10 -14.96
CA ASN A 89 16.22 -1.85 -16.24
C ASN A 89 16.29 -3.06 -17.19
N ARG A 90 17.42 -3.78 -17.20
CA ARG A 90 17.59 -5.00 -18.01
C ARG A 90 16.63 -6.10 -17.60
N ILE A 91 16.49 -6.35 -16.30
CA ILE A 91 15.57 -7.36 -15.77
C ILE A 91 14.11 -6.92 -15.97
N LEU A 92 13.80 -5.64 -15.78
CA LEU A 92 12.47 -5.08 -16.06
C LEU A 92 12.06 -5.30 -17.53
N GLU A 93 12.97 -5.08 -18.48
CA GLU A 93 12.71 -5.36 -19.91
C GLU A 93 12.46 -6.86 -20.17
N LEU A 94 13.24 -7.75 -19.54
CA LEU A 94 13.01 -9.19 -19.64
C LEU A 94 11.67 -9.61 -19.03
N MET A 95 11.25 -8.95 -17.95
CA MET A 95 9.91 -9.07 -17.34
C MET A 95 8.79 -8.42 -18.17
N ASN A 96 9.11 -7.83 -19.33
CA ASN A 96 8.17 -7.13 -20.20
C ASN A 96 7.52 -5.90 -19.55
N ARG A 97 8.29 -5.17 -18.73
CA ARG A 97 7.90 -3.86 -18.19
C ARG A 97 8.26 -2.76 -19.17
N THR A 98 7.37 -1.77 -19.26
CA THR A 98 7.47 -0.64 -20.21
C THR A 98 8.07 0.62 -19.59
N TYR A 99 8.47 0.56 -18.32
CA TYR A 99 9.04 1.67 -17.56
C TYR A 99 10.47 1.39 -17.13
N THR A 100 11.22 2.46 -16.85
CA THR A 100 12.57 2.39 -16.29
C THR A 100 12.57 2.74 -14.81
N ILE A 101 13.68 2.45 -14.14
CA ILE A 101 13.93 2.84 -12.75
C ILE A 101 13.91 4.35 -12.56
N GLU A 102 14.46 5.10 -13.51
CA GLU A 102 14.47 6.57 -13.47
C GLU A 102 13.05 7.13 -13.51
N HIS A 103 12.21 6.58 -14.39
CA HIS A 103 10.79 6.94 -14.46
C HIS A 103 10.07 6.61 -13.15
N TYR A 104 10.31 5.41 -12.62
CA TYR A 104 9.73 4.94 -11.37
C TYR A 104 10.12 5.84 -10.18
N LEU A 105 11.40 6.18 -10.03
CA LEU A 105 11.87 7.06 -8.95
C LEU A 105 11.30 8.46 -9.09
N ASN A 106 11.21 9.00 -10.31
CA ASN A 106 10.57 10.30 -10.53
C ASN A 106 9.09 10.27 -10.10
N LEU A 107 8.38 9.19 -10.39
CA LEU A 107 7.00 9.00 -9.97
C LEU A 107 6.85 8.97 -8.44
N ILE A 108 7.71 8.22 -7.75
CA ILE A 108 7.77 8.20 -6.27
C ILE A 108 8.00 9.61 -5.71
N GLU A 109 8.96 10.35 -6.26
CA GLU A 109 9.27 11.71 -5.82
C GLU A 109 8.10 12.67 -6.05
N ARG A 110 7.42 12.58 -7.20
CA ARG A 110 6.23 13.39 -7.48
C ARG A 110 5.09 13.08 -6.52
N ALA A 111 4.80 11.81 -6.30
CA ALA A 111 3.75 11.38 -5.39
C ALA A 111 4.01 11.85 -3.95
N ARG A 112 5.26 11.80 -3.46
CA ARG A 112 5.64 12.36 -2.15
C ARG A 112 5.48 13.88 -2.05
N LYS A 113 5.65 14.60 -3.15
CA LYS A 113 5.44 16.06 -3.18
C LYS A 113 3.96 16.43 -3.19
N ILE A 114 3.13 15.66 -3.90
CA ILE A 114 1.70 15.93 -4.05
C ILE A 114 0.93 15.45 -2.81
N ILE A 115 1.30 14.29 -2.26
CA ILE A 115 0.62 13.65 -1.12
C ILE A 115 1.63 13.54 0.03
N PRO A 116 1.75 14.56 0.90
CA PRO A 116 2.54 14.46 2.12
C PRO A 116 2.11 13.24 2.94
N GLY A 117 3.08 12.50 3.49
CA GLY A 117 2.80 11.30 4.29
C GLY A 117 2.42 10.05 3.49
N VAL A 118 2.42 10.08 2.15
CA VAL A 118 2.09 8.90 1.33
C VAL A 118 2.99 7.71 1.63
N SER A 119 2.35 6.58 1.90
CA SER A 119 3.00 5.28 2.08
C SER A 119 3.04 4.49 0.78
N PHE A 120 4.13 3.76 0.58
CA PHE A 120 4.30 2.90 -0.58
C PHE A 120 4.49 1.44 -0.19
N SER A 121 3.88 0.57 -0.99
CA SER A 121 4.29 -0.83 -1.03
C SER A 121 4.64 -1.26 -2.44
N THR A 122 5.36 -2.38 -2.55
CA THR A 122 5.83 -2.90 -3.84
C THR A 122 5.79 -4.43 -3.85
N ASP A 123 5.91 -5.02 -5.04
CA ASP A 123 6.34 -6.39 -5.21
C ASP A 123 7.81 -6.43 -5.67
N ILE A 124 8.54 -7.46 -5.25
CA ILE A 124 9.93 -7.72 -5.66
C ILE A 124 10.09 -9.21 -5.95
N ILE A 125 10.72 -9.52 -7.08
CA ILE A 125 11.06 -10.88 -7.49
C ILE A 125 12.58 -11.04 -7.47
N ALA A 126 13.08 -11.93 -6.61
CA ALA A 126 14.49 -12.25 -6.49
C ALA A 126 14.86 -13.46 -7.37
N GLY A 127 15.99 -13.36 -8.06
CA GLY A 127 16.52 -14.44 -8.88
C GLY A 127 15.70 -14.73 -10.12
N PHE A 128 15.20 -13.68 -10.79
CA PHE A 128 14.57 -13.82 -12.11
C PHE A 128 15.55 -14.44 -13.13
N PRO A 129 15.10 -15.16 -14.17
CA PRO A 129 15.98 -15.69 -15.21
C PRO A 129 16.96 -14.63 -15.75
N SER A 130 18.23 -15.02 -15.80
CA SER A 130 19.39 -14.23 -16.17
C SER A 130 19.76 -13.08 -15.23
N GLU A 131 19.26 -13.05 -13.98
CA GLU A 131 19.61 -12.04 -12.98
C GLU A 131 21.05 -12.20 -12.45
N SER A 132 21.90 -11.21 -12.73
CA SER A 132 23.27 -11.17 -12.24
C SER A 132 23.34 -10.60 -10.81
N LEU A 133 24.53 -10.65 -10.20
CA LEU A 133 24.77 -10.00 -8.91
C LEU A 133 24.56 -8.48 -9.01
N GLU A 134 24.92 -7.85 -10.13
CA GLU A 134 24.78 -6.40 -10.31
C GLU A 134 23.31 -5.99 -10.33
N ASP A 135 22.43 -6.75 -11.00
CA ASP A 135 20.99 -6.47 -11.03
C ASP A 135 20.34 -6.62 -9.65
N HIS A 136 20.79 -7.61 -8.87
CA HIS A 136 20.36 -7.78 -7.49
C HIS A 136 20.80 -6.59 -6.63
N LEU A 137 22.04 -6.12 -6.76
CA LEU A 137 22.51 -4.95 -6.03
C LEU A 137 21.76 -3.66 -6.41
N MET A 138 21.34 -3.51 -7.67
CA MET A 138 20.45 -2.41 -8.07
C MET A 138 19.06 -2.54 -7.42
N THR A 139 18.56 -3.76 -7.24
CA THR A 139 17.32 -4.04 -6.49
C THR A 139 17.45 -3.66 -5.01
N ILE A 140 18.58 -3.97 -4.39
CA ILE A 140 18.90 -3.53 -3.02
C ILE A 140 18.97 -1.99 -2.93
N ASP A 141 19.58 -1.33 -3.91
CA ASP A 141 19.71 0.13 -3.96
C ASP A 141 18.34 0.84 -4.07
N ILE A 142 17.44 0.36 -4.93
CA ILE A 142 16.11 0.97 -5.04
C ILE A 142 15.28 0.80 -3.76
N ILE A 143 15.38 -0.33 -3.06
CA ILE A 143 14.73 -0.52 -1.75
C ILE A 143 15.24 0.53 -0.76
N ARG A 144 16.54 0.78 -0.71
CA ARG A 144 17.15 1.81 0.16
C ARG A 144 16.71 3.23 -0.20
N LYS A 145 16.63 3.55 -1.49
CA LYS A 145 16.23 4.88 -1.98
C LYS A 145 14.76 5.17 -1.71
N VAL A 146 13.90 4.20 -2.03
CA VAL A 146 12.45 4.38 -1.92
C VAL A 146 12.00 4.23 -0.47
N ARG A 147 12.62 3.37 0.34
CA ARG A 147 12.20 3.11 1.73
C ARG A 147 10.71 2.75 1.83
N TYR A 148 10.32 1.63 1.23
CA TYR A 148 8.92 1.17 1.22
C TYR A 148 8.40 0.89 2.63
N ASP A 149 7.12 1.18 2.88
CA ASP A 149 6.43 0.80 4.11
C ASP A 149 6.21 -0.71 4.20
N GLY A 150 6.00 -1.36 3.06
CA GLY A 150 5.90 -2.81 2.97
C GLY A 150 6.26 -3.33 1.57
N ALA A 151 6.64 -4.61 1.48
CA ALA A 151 6.91 -5.24 0.20
C ALA A 151 6.43 -6.70 0.21
N TYR A 152 5.86 -7.15 -0.91
CA TYR A 152 5.66 -8.56 -1.18
C TYR A 152 6.88 -9.09 -1.93
N MET A 153 7.59 -10.02 -1.29
CA MET A 153 8.90 -10.45 -1.75
C MET A 153 8.83 -11.93 -2.07
N PHE A 154 9.20 -12.29 -3.29
CA PHE A 154 9.14 -13.67 -3.78
C PHE A 154 10.46 -14.02 -4.43
N LYS A 155 10.85 -15.29 -4.35
CA LYS A 155 11.81 -15.84 -5.31
C LYS A 155 11.09 -16.15 -6.62
N TYR A 156 11.79 -16.06 -7.73
CA TYR A 156 11.24 -16.46 -9.02
C TYR A 156 10.78 -17.93 -8.97
N SER A 157 9.61 -18.16 -9.56
CA SER A 157 9.09 -19.50 -9.83
C SER A 157 8.44 -19.48 -11.22
N PRO A 158 8.72 -20.48 -12.08
CA PRO A 158 8.15 -20.51 -13.42
C PRO A 158 6.64 -20.66 -13.34
N ARG A 159 5.92 -19.85 -14.12
CA ARG A 159 4.45 -19.90 -14.24
C ARG A 159 4.07 -20.09 -15.69
N GLU A 160 3.30 -21.14 -15.96
CA GLU A 160 2.79 -21.42 -17.31
C GLU A 160 2.09 -20.19 -17.91
N GLY A 161 2.30 -19.96 -19.20
CA GLY A 161 1.73 -18.82 -19.92
C GLY A 161 2.50 -17.50 -19.82
N THR A 162 3.57 -17.41 -19.00
CA THR A 162 4.42 -16.21 -18.93
C THR A 162 5.56 -16.23 -19.94
N LYS A 163 6.08 -15.05 -20.33
CA LYS A 163 7.30 -14.94 -21.16
C LYS A 163 8.50 -15.62 -20.50
N ALA A 164 8.61 -15.45 -19.18
CA ALA A 164 9.68 -16.02 -18.36
C ALA A 164 9.67 -17.56 -18.31
N TYR A 165 8.51 -18.20 -18.49
CA TYR A 165 8.41 -19.67 -18.55
C TYR A 165 9.21 -20.29 -19.69
N LYS A 166 9.44 -19.52 -20.78
CA LYS A 166 10.23 -19.96 -21.93
C LYS A 166 11.72 -19.61 -21.81
N MET A 167 12.11 -18.88 -20.77
CA MET A 167 13.50 -18.54 -20.50
C MET A 167 14.18 -19.70 -19.78
N ASP A 168 15.50 -19.82 -19.95
CA ASP A 168 16.29 -20.75 -19.15
C ASP A 168 16.41 -20.21 -17.72
N ASP A 169 16.11 -21.05 -16.74
CA ASP A 169 16.18 -20.68 -15.32
C ASP A 169 17.61 -20.89 -14.79
N ASP A 170 18.50 -20.02 -15.25
CA ASP A 170 19.95 -20.07 -15.05
C ASP A 170 20.43 -19.59 -13.67
N VAL A 171 19.52 -19.14 -12.80
CA VAL A 171 19.83 -18.73 -11.42
C VAL A 171 19.60 -19.88 -10.46
N ALA A 172 20.67 -20.37 -9.84
CA ALA A 172 20.62 -21.47 -8.88
C ALA A 172 19.68 -21.16 -7.69
N GLU A 173 18.92 -22.15 -7.25
CA GLU A 173 17.92 -22.00 -6.16
C GLU A 173 18.53 -21.45 -4.86
N GLU A 174 19.74 -21.88 -4.50
CA GLU A 174 20.47 -21.34 -3.34
C GLU A 174 20.76 -19.83 -3.48
N THR A 175 21.07 -19.38 -4.70
CA THR A 175 21.28 -17.96 -4.99
C THR A 175 19.98 -17.18 -4.87
N LYS A 176 18.87 -17.72 -5.40
CA LYS A 176 17.53 -17.10 -5.26
C LYS A 176 17.16 -16.95 -3.78
N ALA A 177 17.35 -18.00 -2.99
CA ALA A 177 17.05 -18.01 -1.56
C ALA A 177 17.89 -16.98 -0.80
N LYS A 178 19.20 -16.92 -1.07
CA LYS A 178 20.11 -15.94 -0.46
C LYS A 178 19.68 -14.50 -0.79
N ARG A 179 19.43 -14.20 -2.06
CA ARG A 179 19.01 -12.86 -2.51
C ARG A 179 17.67 -12.44 -1.91
N LEU A 180 16.70 -13.36 -1.87
CA LEU A 180 15.42 -13.12 -1.23
C LEU A 180 15.61 -12.79 0.27
N GLN A 181 16.47 -13.53 0.97
CA GLN A 181 16.75 -13.27 2.39
C GLN A 181 17.38 -11.88 2.60
N GLU A 182 18.34 -11.48 1.76
CA GLU A 182 18.94 -10.14 1.81
C GLU A 182 17.89 -9.03 1.60
N ILE A 183 16.96 -9.22 0.67
CA ILE A 183 15.84 -8.31 0.41
C ILE A 183 14.90 -8.24 1.62
N ILE A 184 14.55 -9.39 2.21
CA ILE A 184 13.69 -9.49 3.40
C ILE A 184 14.32 -8.75 4.59
N ASP A 185 15.60 -8.99 4.85
CA ASP A 185 16.29 -8.39 6.00
C ASP A 185 16.40 -6.88 5.86
N LEU A 186 16.72 -6.37 4.67
CA LEU A 186 16.75 -4.95 4.39
C LEU A 186 15.36 -4.31 4.52
N GLN A 187 14.32 -4.91 3.93
CA GLN A 187 12.96 -4.38 4.04
C GLN A 187 12.49 -4.37 5.49
N ARG A 188 12.81 -5.41 6.28
CA ARG A 188 12.48 -5.47 7.71
C ARG A 188 13.17 -4.37 8.50
N GLN A 189 14.44 -4.08 8.19
CA GLN A 189 15.17 -2.97 8.80
C GLN A 189 14.49 -1.63 8.47
N ILE A 190 14.20 -1.38 7.20
CA ILE A 190 13.55 -0.14 6.75
C ILE A 190 12.17 0.03 7.39
N SER A 191 11.32 -1.00 7.34
CA SER A 191 9.99 -0.94 7.98
C SER A 191 10.09 -0.72 9.49
N PHE A 192 11.12 -1.26 10.16
CA PHE A 192 11.36 -0.96 11.57
C PHE A 192 11.70 0.52 11.77
N GLU A 193 12.64 1.08 11.01
CA GLU A 193 13.04 2.48 11.07
C GLU A 193 11.85 3.42 10.84
N ILE A 194 11.10 3.25 9.75
CA ILE A 194 9.91 4.05 9.42
C ILE A 194 8.88 3.98 10.56
N ASN A 195 8.64 2.79 11.11
CA ASN A 195 7.67 2.65 12.18
C ASN A 195 8.17 3.23 13.51
N GLN A 196 9.49 3.29 13.78
CA GLN A 196 10.02 3.99 14.95
C GLN A 196 9.73 5.50 14.86
N GLU A 197 9.78 6.08 13.67
CA GLU A 197 9.48 7.52 13.44
C GLU A 197 8.02 7.87 13.81
N GLN A 198 7.13 6.88 13.87
CA GLN A 198 5.72 7.06 14.29
C GLN A 198 5.56 7.13 15.81
N ILE A 199 6.57 6.79 16.62
CA ILE A 199 6.40 6.82 18.07
C ILE A 199 6.17 8.26 18.55
N GLY A 200 5.06 8.47 19.25
CA GLY A 200 4.62 9.77 19.75
C GLY A 200 3.65 10.51 18.83
N THR A 201 3.44 10.05 17.59
CA THR A 201 2.44 10.62 16.69
C THR A 201 1.04 10.16 17.06
N GLU A 202 0.05 10.92 16.61
CA GLU A 202 -1.37 10.57 16.73
C GLU A 202 -1.86 10.05 15.38
N GLU A 203 -2.62 8.95 15.41
CA GLU A 203 -3.09 8.24 14.22
C GLU A 203 -4.60 8.00 14.32
N ILE A 204 -5.27 7.92 13.17
CA ILE A 204 -6.68 7.50 13.10
C ILE A 204 -6.74 6.06 12.63
N VAL A 205 -7.35 5.20 13.43
CA VAL A 205 -7.39 3.75 13.22
C VAL A 205 -8.83 3.28 13.08
N LEU A 206 -9.11 2.52 12.02
CA LEU A 206 -10.35 1.76 11.91
C LEU A 206 -10.18 0.43 12.63
N ILE A 207 -11.00 0.15 13.64
CA ILE A 207 -10.97 -1.11 14.38
C ILE A 207 -11.66 -2.22 13.58
N GLU A 208 -10.91 -3.27 13.24
CA GLU A 208 -11.38 -4.39 12.42
C GLU A 208 -11.82 -5.60 13.26
N GLY A 209 -11.25 -5.75 14.46
CA GLY A 209 -11.54 -6.88 15.32
C GLY A 209 -10.51 -7.06 16.43
N PHE A 210 -10.55 -8.21 17.10
CA PHE A 210 -9.53 -8.58 18.08
C PHE A 210 -8.19 -8.90 17.42
N SER A 211 -7.11 -8.68 18.16
CA SER A 211 -5.77 -9.07 17.72
C SER A 211 -5.68 -10.58 17.57
N ARG A 212 -4.93 -11.06 16.57
CA ARG A 212 -4.74 -12.51 16.35
C ARG A 212 -4.13 -13.25 17.54
N LYS A 213 -3.44 -12.53 18.44
CA LYS A 213 -2.70 -13.12 19.56
C LYS A 213 -3.50 -13.11 20.86
N SER A 214 -4.48 -12.24 21.01
CA SER A 214 -5.26 -12.07 22.24
C SER A 214 -6.51 -11.23 22.02
N ASP A 215 -7.58 -11.60 22.72
CA ASP A 215 -8.83 -10.84 22.86
C ASP A 215 -8.72 -9.63 23.80
N GLN A 216 -7.62 -9.49 24.53
CA GLN A 216 -7.36 -8.32 25.38
C GLN A 216 -6.96 -7.08 24.57
N PHE A 217 -6.75 -7.23 23.26
CA PHE A 217 -6.34 -6.17 22.36
C PHE A 217 -7.18 -6.18 21.09
N TYR A 218 -7.53 -5.00 20.61
CA TYR A 218 -8.05 -4.79 19.27
C TYR A 218 -6.93 -4.61 18.25
N SER A 219 -7.24 -4.95 17.01
CA SER A 219 -6.42 -4.71 15.82
C SER A 219 -7.22 -3.85 14.85
N GLY A 220 -6.54 -2.87 14.29
CA GLY A 220 -7.10 -2.00 13.26
C GLY A 220 -6.03 -1.51 12.29
N ARG A 221 -6.45 -0.66 11.35
CA ARG A 221 -5.57 -0.10 10.33
C ARG A 221 -5.61 1.42 10.26
N THR A 222 -4.44 2.01 10.04
CA THR A 222 -4.31 3.41 9.60
C THR A 222 -4.72 3.54 8.13
N ASP A 223 -4.84 4.77 7.65
CA ASP A 223 -4.98 5.05 6.22
C ASP A 223 -3.73 4.68 5.41
N SER A 224 -2.53 4.81 5.98
CA SER A 224 -1.26 4.28 5.45
C SER A 224 -1.14 2.74 5.46
N ASN A 225 -2.23 2.04 5.79
CA ASN A 225 -2.34 0.57 5.81
C ASN A 225 -1.46 -0.11 6.88
N LYS A 226 -1.00 0.62 7.90
CA LYS A 226 -0.25 0.07 9.03
C LYS A 226 -1.20 -0.60 10.02
N ILE A 227 -0.79 -1.76 10.54
CA ILE A 227 -1.53 -2.47 11.57
C ILE A 227 -1.23 -1.82 12.92
N VAL A 228 -2.28 -1.46 13.65
CA VAL A 228 -2.20 -0.89 14.99
C VAL A 228 -2.91 -1.79 15.99
N ILE A 229 -2.23 -2.08 17.09
CA ILE A 229 -2.76 -2.83 18.22
C ILE A 229 -3.02 -1.90 19.38
N VAL A 230 -4.24 -1.96 19.92
CA VAL A 230 -4.72 -1.08 21.00
C VAL A 230 -5.37 -1.94 22.08
N PRO A 231 -5.20 -1.64 23.38
CA PRO A 231 -5.93 -2.35 24.44
C PRO A 231 -7.45 -2.35 24.19
N ALA A 232 -8.08 -3.50 24.34
CA ALA A 232 -9.52 -3.61 24.22
C ALA A 232 -10.21 -2.89 25.39
N SER A 233 -11.31 -2.22 25.10
CA SER A 233 -12.12 -1.48 26.07
C SER A 233 -13.59 -1.56 25.66
N GLU A 234 -14.50 -1.55 26.63
CA GLU A 234 -15.95 -1.47 26.39
C GLU A 234 -16.36 -0.19 25.65
N SER A 235 -15.51 0.84 25.69
CA SER A 235 -15.72 2.10 24.96
C SER A 235 -15.46 2.00 23.46
N ILE A 236 -14.83 0.92 22.98
CA ILE A 236 -14.42 0.77 21.57
C ILE A 236 -15.18 -0.41 20.96
N LYS A 237 -15.77 -0.19 19.78
CA LYS A 237 -16.46 -1.22 19.00
C LYS A 237 -15.75 -1.49 17.69
N ILE A 238 -15.96 -2.70 17.16
CA ILE A 238 -15.54 -3.04 15.80
C ILE A 238 -16.30 -2.14 14.81
N GLY A 239 -15.58 -1.55 13.87
CA GLY A 239 -16.08 -0.54 12.94
C GLY A 239 -15.94 0.90 13.43
N ASP A 240 -15.45 1.14 14.65
CA ASP A 240 -15.16 2.49 15.10
C ASP A 240 -13.88 3.03 14.47
N TYR A 241 -13.90 4.31 14.15
CA TYR A 241 -12.70 5.10 13.96
C TYR A 241 -12.27 5.66 15.32
N ILE A 242 -11.04 5.39 15.71
CA ILE A 242 -10.48 5.88 16.96
C ILE A 242 -9.21 6.68 16.70
N LYS A 243 -9.03 7.74 17.47
CA LYS A 243 -7.77 8.44 17.60
C LYS A 243 -6.90 7.71 18.61
N VAL A 244 -5.65 7.47 18.26
CA VAL A 244 -4.68 6.76 19.10
C VAL A 244 -3.36 7.50 19.12
N LYS A 245 -2.55 7.27 20.16
CA LYS A 245 -1.17 7.74 20.22
C LYS A 245 -0.21 6.57 20.18
N ILE A 246 0.68 6.54 19.19
CA ILE A 246 1.63 5.45 19.02
C ILE A 246 2.68 5.51 20.14
N ASN A 247 2.86 4.40 20.86
CA ASN A 247 3.78 4.31 22.00
C ASN A 247 4.95 3.34 21.76
N LYS A 248 4.76 2.39 20.85
CA LYS A 248 5.76 1.39 20.51
C LYS A 248 5.56 0.90 19.09
N ALA A 249 6.65 0.55 18.44
CA ALA A 249 6.64 0.03 17.09
C ALA A 249 7.56 -1.17 16.94
N SER A 250 7.15 -2.09 16.07
CA SER A 250 7.97 -3.16 15.50
C SER A 250 8.04 -2.99 13.98
N SER A 251 8.77 -3.86 13.28
CA SER A 251 8.84 -3.82 11.81
C SER A 251 7.49 -4.07 11.13
N ALA A 252 6.52 -4.72 11.81
CA ALA A 252 5.26 -5.15 11.19
C ALA A 252 4.00 -4.55 11.84
N THR A 253 4.14 -3.91 13.00
CA THR A 253 2.99 -3.57 13.85
C THR A 253 3.32 -2.39 14.76
N LEU A 254 2.38 -1.47 14.86
CA LEU A 254 2.36 -0.38 15.83
C LEU A 254 1.52 -0.77 17.04
N PHE A 255 1.87 -0.21 18.20
CA PHE A 255 1.12 -0.34 19.44
C PHE A 255 0.81 1.06 19.95
N ALA A 256 -0.42 1.26 20.42
CA ALA A 256 -0.91 2.59 20.72
C ALA A 256 -1.81 2.62 21.96
N SER A 257 -1.91 3.79 22.59
CA SER A 257 -2.95 4.11 23.57
C SER A 257 -4.17 4.71 22.88
N PHE A 258 -5.35 4.40 23.38
CA PHE A 258 -6.60 5.01 22.94
C PHE A 258 -6.69 6.44 23.49
N GLU A 259 -6.99 7.41 22.61
CA GLU A 259 -7.15 8.83 22.97
C GLU A 259 -8.61 9.30 22.82
N GLY A 260 -9.38 8.73 21.88
CA GLY A 260 -10.80 9.08 21.71
C GLY A 260 -11.47 8.42 20.51
N ILE A 261 -12.81 8.42 20.50
CA ILE A 261 -13.61 8.00 19.33
C ILE A 261 -13.75 9.18 18.38
N ILE A 262 -13.60 8.94 17.08
CA ILE A 262 -13.91 9.91 16.03
C ILE A 262 -15.37 9.77 15.63
N ASP A 263 -16.17 10.82 15.88
CA ASP A 263 -17.54 10.91 15.39
C ASP A 263 -17.57 11.48 13.97
N VAL A 264 -17.54 10.58 13.00
CA VAL A 264 -17.52 10.94 11.57
C VAL A 264 -18.85 11.48 11.05
N GLN A 265 -19.93 11.49 11.86
CA GLN A 265 -21.22 12.06 11.45
C GLN A 265 -21.23 13.60 11.48
N LYS A 266 -20.20 14.24 12.05
CA LYS A 266 -20.13 15.71 12.20
C LYS A 266 -19.07 16.39 11.34
N ASP A 267 -18.05 15.66 10.89
CA ASP A 267 -16.94 16.19 10.09
C ASP A 267 -16.49 15.14 9.05
N ALA A 268 -15.86 15.58 7.96
CA ALA A 268 -15.18 14.68 7.04
C ALA A 268 -14.16 13.82 7.82
N LEU A 269 -14.00 12.55 7.46
CA LEU A 269 -13.03 11.68 8.11
C LEU A 269 -11.64 12.34 8.02
N PRO A 270 -10.99 12.71 9.13
CA PRO A 270 -9.62 13.17 9.06
C PRO A 270 -8.75 11.94 8.75
N LEU A 271 -7.83 12.06 7.78
CA LEU A 271 -6.72 11.12 7.66
C LEU A 271 -5.57 11.61 8.52
N THR A 272 -4.67 10.69 8.84
CA THR A 272 -3.43 11.10 9.48
C THR A 272 -2.63 11.94 8.48
N ALA A 273 -2.21 13.13 8.93
CA ALA A 273 -1.42 14.07 8.15
C ALA A 273 0.09 13.83 8.33
#